data_AF-A0A1I2VUI6-F1
#
_entry.id   AF-A0A1I2VUI6-F1
#
_cell.length_a   1.000
_cell.length_b   1.000
_cell.length_c   1.000
_cell.angle_alpha   90.00
_cell.angle_beta   90.00
_cell.angle_gamma   90.00
#
_symmetry.space_group_name_H-M   'P 1'
#
loop_
_entity.id
_entity.type
_entity.pdbx_description
1 polymer ?
#
loop_
_entity_poly.entity_id
_entity_poly.type
_entity_poly.pdbx_seq_one_letter_code
_entity_poly.pdbx_strand_id
1 'polypeptide(L)'
;MTQAEFARHRGVSKAIVTKWKGQGLLTLMEDGKVDVEASEWNLDQRPANYRGGTTHRPVRTVPKAEPDPREIPAGRPKPEVVRADPVAPRPAGDRPVRDFDPDDPDLELPEALRRKENFLGLQRKQAYEIEQGRLVNREAAEKLFFDTARDLRDAWATWPSRIATIMADELGVDARRLNTVLTAHVQQHLDQLGEPEATLSRP
;
A
#
# COMPACT_ATOMS: atom_id res chain seq x y z
N MET A 1 16.51 -6.27 -42.38
CA MET A 1 15.56 -7.42 -42.41
C MET A 1 14.16 -6.96 -42.80
N THR A 2 13.25 -7.84 -43.23
CA THR A 2 11.85 -7.45 -43.44
C THR A 2 11.10 -7.29 -42.11
N GLN A 3 10.00 -6.53 -42.09
CA GLN A 3 9.20 -6.33 -40.87
C GLN A 3 8.63 -7.63 -40.29
N ALA A 4 8.32 -8.60 -41.15
CA ALA A 4 7.84 -9.92 -40.72
C ALA A 4 8.96 -10.76 -40.10
N GLU A 5 10.18 -10.66 -40.60
CA GLU A 5 11.35 -11.31 -39.99
C GLU A 5 11.73 -10.66 -38.66
N PHE A 6 11.66 -9.33 -38.55
CA PHE A 6 11.89 -8.64 -37.28
C PHE A 6 10.89 -9.05 -36.20
N ALA A 7 9.61 -9.15 -36.58
CA ALA A 7 8.55 -9.60 -35.68
C ALA A 7 8.84 -11.01 -35.11
N ARG A 8 9.30 -11.93 -35.98
CA ARG A 8 9.69 -13.29 -35.59
C ARG A 8 10.94 -13.30 -34.71
N HIS A 9 11.96 -12.50 -35.03
CA HIS A 9 13.19 -12.41 -34.25
C HIS A 9 12.94 -11.94 -32.82
N ARG A 10 12.05 -10.95 -32.63
CA ARG A 10 11.71 -10.39 -31.31
C ARG A 10 10.52 -11.08 -30.62
N GLY A 11 9.91 -12.07 -31.26
CA GLY A 11 8.77 -12.82 -30.70
C GLY A 11 7.48 -12.01 -30.56
N VAL A 12 7.29 -10.97 -31.37
CA VAL A 12 6.10 -10.09 -31.35
C VAL A 12 5.24 -10.26 -32.60
N SER A 13 3.96 -9.96 -32.52
CA SER A 13 3.07 -10.06 -33.67
C SER A 13 3.36 -8.98 -34.72
N LYS A 14 3.11 -9.28 -36.00
CA LYS A 14 3.27 -8.31 -37.11
C LYS A 14 2.44 -7.04 -36.90
N ALA A 15 1.28 -7.16 -36.24
CA ALA A 15 0.42 -6.03 -35.91
C ALA A 15 1.11 -5.03 -34.95
N ILE A 16 1.91 -5.53 -34.00
CA ILE A 16 2.69 -4.69 -33.08
C ILE A 16 3.81 -3.96 -33.84
N VAL A 17 4.47 -4.63 -34.79
CA VAL A 17 5.50 -4.01 -35.64
C VAL A 17 4.88 -2.94 -36.55
N THR A 18 3.69 -3.16 -37.11
CA THR A 18 2.97 -2.12 -37.85
C THR A 18 2.60 -0.93 -36.96
N LYS A 19 2.23 -1.18 -35.71
CA LYS A 19 1.96 -0.12 -34.72
C LYS A 19 3.21 0.69 -34.41
N TRP A 20 4.36 0.04 -34.19
CA TRP A 20 5.64 0.72 -34.00
C TRP A 20 6.06 1.55 -35.21
N LYS A 21 5.76 1.07 -36.42
CA LYS A 21 5.98 1.84 -37.66
C LYS A 21 5.12 3.10 -37.67
N GLY A 22 3.83 2.98 -37.34
CA GLY A 22 2.91 4.12 -37.26
C GLY A 22 3.26 5.11 -36.16
N GLN A 23 3.96 4.66 -35.12
CA GLN A 23 4.47 5.48 -34.02
C GLN A 23 5.87 6.07 -34.27
N GLY A 24 6.47 5.81 -35.44
CA GLY A 24 7.81 6.30 -35.78
C GLY A 24 8.96 5.62 -35.00
N LEU A 25 8.68 4.48 -34.35
CA LEU A 25 9.64 3.76 -33.51
C LEU A 25 10.54 2.79 -34.30
N LEU A 26 10.18 2.50 -35.56
CA LEU A 26 10.97 1.66 -36.46
C LEU A 26 11.75 2.54 -37.44
N THR A 27 13.07 2.37 -37.45
CA THR A 27 13.92 2.99 -38.45
C THR A 27 13.95 2.09 -39.67
N LEU A 28 13.44 2.59 -40.80
CA LEU A 28 13.48 1.91 -42.08
C LEU A 28 14.63 2.48 -42.91
N MET A 29 15.47 1.61 -43.46
CA MET A 29 16.48 1.98 -44.45
C MET A 29 15.81 2.39 -45.76
N GLU A 30 16.56 3.09 -46.60
CA GLU A 30 16.13 3.63 -47.90
C GLU A 30 15.65 2.54 -48.88
N ASP A 31 16.03 1.28 -48.63
CA ASP A 31 15.60 0.08 -49.36
C ASP A 31 14.32 -0.58 -48.79
N GLY A 32 13.65 0.07 -47.84
CA GLY A 32 12.41 -0.40 -47.21
C GLY A 32 12.58 -1.52 -46.19
N LYS A 33 13.82 -1.90 -45.85
CA LYS A 33 14.12 -2.89 -44.81
C LYS A 33 14.23 -2.23 -43.44
N VAL A 34 13.92 -2.97 -42.37
CA VAL A 34 14.09 -2.53 -40.98
C VAL A 34 15.56 -2.60 -40.61
N ASP A 35 16.08 -1.47 -40.12
CA ASP A 35 17.34 -1.39 -39.39
C ASP A 35 17.14 -1.96 -37.99
N VAL A 36 17.75 -3.11 -37.72
CA VAL A 36 17.59 -3.87 -36.47
C VAL A 36 18.11 -3.05 -35.31
N GLU A 37 19.32 -2.52 -35.44
CA GLU A 37 20.07 -1.94 -34.33
C GLU A 37 19.49 -0.59 -33.92
N ALA A 38 19.17 0.26 -34.89
CA ALA A 38 18.53 1.54 -34.64
C ALA A 38 17.10 1.38 -34.08
N SER A 39 16.36 0.38 -34.56
CA SER A 39 14.98 0.13 -34.07
C SER A 39 14.97 -0.48 -32.67
N GLU A 40 15.91 -1.37 -32.35
CA GLU A 40 16.04 -1.93 -31.00
C GLU A 40 16.50 -0.87 -30.00
N TRP A 41 17.44 0.01 -30.38
CA TRP A 41 17.83 1.14 -29.54
C TRP A 41 16.63 2.05 -29.22
N ASN A 42 15.83 2.43 -30.24
CA ASN A 42 14.63 3.24 -30.04
C ASN A 42 13.58 2.56 -29.14
N LEU A 43 13.47 1.23 -29.22
CA LEU A 43 12.52 0.46 -28.39
C LEU A 43 13.02 0.30 -26.94
N ASP A 44 14.33 0.22 -26.73
CA ASP A 44 14.95 0.04 -25.41
C ASP A 44 15.07 1.36 -24.62
N GLN A 45 15.07 2.52 -25.30
CA GLN A 45 15.00 3.85 -24.64
C GLN A 45 13.61 4.17 -24.05
N ARG A 46 12.65 3.24 -24.09
CA ARG A 46 11.29 3.49 -23.60
C ARG A 46 11.19 3.29 -22.08
N PRO A 47 10.63 4.27 -21.32
CA PRO A 47 10.37 4.07 -19.90
C PRO A 47 9.32 2.97 -19.68
N ALA A 48 9.54 2.11 -18.68
CA ALA A 48 8.79 0.86 -18.43
C ALA A 48 7.27 1.05 -18.17
N ASN A 49 6.79 2.28 -18.02
CA ASN A 49 5.39 2.57 -17.70
C ASN A 49 4.74 3.49 -18.74
N TYR A 50 4.10 2.91 -19.78
CA TYR A 50 2.93 3.59 -20.40
C TYR A 50 1.93 2.66 -21.08
N ARG A 51 0.69 2.74 -20.57
CA ARG A 51 -0.65 2.47 -21.16
C ARG A 51 -0.64 1.69 -22.48
N GLY A 52 -0.72 0.35 -22.38
CA GLY A 52 -0.93 -0.50 -23.55
C GLY A 52 -0.44 -1.95 -23.46
N GLY A 53 -0.04 -2.43 -22.29
CA GLY A 53 0.32 -3.84 -22.06
C GLY A 53 1.76 -4.04 -21.62
N THR A 54 1.95 -5.07 -20.79
CA THR A 54 3.17 -5.44 -20.09
C THR A 54 4.25 -5.91 -21.07
N THR A 55 5.45 -5.35 -21.00
CA THR A 55 6.65 -6.00 -21.54
C THR A 55 7.04 -7.15 -20.63
N HIS A 56 6.87 -8.39 -21.10
CA HIS A 56 7.30 -9.58 -20.37
C HIS A 56 8.82 -9.73 -20.41
N ARG A 57 9.45 -9.56 -19.24
CA ARG A 57 10.71 -10.20 -18.86
C ARG A 57 10.49 -11.73 -18.87
N PRO A 58 11.43 -12.57 -19.33
CA PRO A 58 11.09 -13.92 -19.79
C PRO A 58 10.96 -14.90 -18.62
N VAL A 59 9.81 -15.59 -18.50
CA VAL A 59 9.71 -16.93 -17.87
C VAL A 59 8.61 -17.76 -18.57
N ARG A 60 8.96 -19.04 -18.72
CA ARG A 60 8.34 -20.21 -19.37
C ARG A 60 6.81 -20.40 -19.29
N THR A 61 6.33 -21.09 -20.33
CA THR A 61 4.97 -21.38 -20.84
C THR A 61 4.05 -22.27 -19.99
N VAL A 62 2.73 -22.00 -20.06
CA VAL A 62 1.64 -23.01 -20.16
C VAL A 62 0.45 -22.41 -20.92
N PRO A 63 -0.30 -23.19 -21.73
CA PRO A 63 -1.18 -22.67 -22.78
C PRO A 63 -2.62 -22.45 -22.29
N LYS A 64 -3.27 -21.36 -22.72
CA LYS A 64 -4.72 -21.19 -22.56
C LYS A 64 -5.34 -20.74 -23.89
N ALA A 65 -6.38 -21.47 -24.26
CA ALA A 65 -7.08 -21.47 -25.53
C ALA A 65 -7.68 -20.12 -25.94
N GLU A 66 -7.62 -19.83 -27.24
CA GLU A 66 -8.37 -18.78 -27.93
C GLU A 66 -9.85 -19.13 -28.01
N PRO A 67 -10.77 -18.18 -27.77
CA PRO A 67 -12.08 -18.19 -28.37
C PRO A 67 -12.10 -17.30 -29.62
N ASP A 68 -12.60 -17.89 -30.70
CA ASP A 68 -12.97 -17.31 -31.99
C ASP A 68 -14.01 -16.18 -31.82
N PRO A 69 -13.77 -14.95 -32.32
CA PRO A 69 -14.82 -13.96 -32.50
C PRO A 69 -15.25 -13.91 -33.97
N ARG A 70 -16.30 -14.67 -34.29
CA ARG A 70 -17.19 -14.34 -35.41
C ARG A 70 -18.07 -13.14 -35.04
N GLU A 71 -18.38 -12.38 -36.08
CA GLU A 71 -19.35 -11.27 -36.17
C GLU A 71 -18.87 -9.88 -35.72
N ILE A 72 -18.33 -9.15 -36.68
CA ILE A 72 -18.25 -7.68 -36.65
C ILE A 72 -19.54 -7.17 -37.31
N PRO A 73 -20.51 -6.59 -36.59
CA PRO A 73 -21.53 -5.78 -37.24
C PRO A 73 -20.91 -4.43 -37.62
N ALA A 74 -21.04 -4.12 -38.90
CA ALA A 74 -20.59 -2.90 -39.54
C ALA A 74 -21.24 -1.63 -38.97
N GLY A 75 -20.47 -0.54 -38.96
CA GLY A 75 -20.99 0.82 -39.09
C GLY A 75 -21.75 1.38 -37.90
N ARG A 76 -21.03 1.91 -36.89
CA ARG A 76 -21.57 3.03 -36.10
C ARG A 76 -21.09 4.35 -36.72
N PRO A 77 -21.99 5.27 -37.11
CA PRO A 77 -21.59 6.58 -37.60
C PRO A 77 -20.83 7.33 -36.50
N LYS A 78 -19.78 8.07 -36.91
CA LYS A 78 -19.08 9.01 -36.03
C LYS A 78 -20.10 9.95 -35.39
N PRO A 79 -20.13 10.12 -34.05
CA PRO A 79 -20.92 11.17 -33.46
C PRO A 79 -20.38 12.52 -33.94
N GLU A 80 -21.27 13.30 -34.54
CA GLU A 80 -21.05 14.70 -34.86
C GLU A 80 -20.71 15.44 -33.57
N VAL A 81 -19.55 16.10 -33.55
CA VAL A 81 -19.10 16.87 -32.39
C VAL A 81 -19.96 18.13 -32.34
N VAL A 82 -21.10 18.05 -31.67
CA VAL A 82 -21.86 19.23 -31.27
C VAL A 82 -20.92 20.03 -30.37
N ARG A 83 -20.46 21.19 -30.85
CA ARG A 83 -19.76 22.15 -30.00
C ARG A 83 -20.73 22.49 -28.87
N ALA A 84 -20.37 22.14 -27.65
CA ALA A 84 -21.13 22.56 -26.49
C ALA A 84 -21.12 24.09 -26.46
N ASP A 85 -22.31 24.69 -26.56
CA ASP A 85 -22.50 26.08 -26.18
C ASP A 85 -21.97 26.26 -24.74
N PRO A 86 -21.38 27.42 -24.39
CA PRO A 86 -20.92 27.65 -23.04
C PRO A 86 -22.11 27.50 -22.09
N VAL A 87 -22.12 26.42 -21.32
CA VAL A 87 -23.11 26.16 -20.28
C VAL A 87 -22.98 27.29 -19.28
N ALA A 88 -23.93 28.23 -19.32
CA ALA A 88 -24.08 29.22 -18.28
C ALA A 88 -24.13 28.52 -16.92
N PRO A 89 -23.51 29.06 -15.86
CA PRO A 89 -23.57 28.44 -14.54
C PRO A 89 -25.03 28.30 -14.15
N ARG A 90 -25.51 27.06 -14.10
CA ARG A 90 -26.88 26.75 -13.67
C ARG A 90 -27.01 27.24 -12.22
N PRO A 91 -28.03 28.04 -11.88
CA PRO A 91 -28.20 28.50 -10.51
C PRO A 91 -28.27 27.29 -9.58
N ALA A 92 -27.53 27.37 -8.46
CA ALA A 92 -27.49 26.34 -7.42
C ALA A 92 -28.80 26.33 -6.60
N GLY A 93 -29.94 26.20 -7.28
CA GLY A 93 -31.26 26.09 -6.67
C GLY A 93 -31.84 24.72 -7.00
N ASP A 94 -32.19 23.96 -5.95
CA ASP A 94 -32.94 22.71 -5.99
C ASP A 94 -32.30 21.51 -6.69
N ARG A 95 -31.04 21.20 -6.35
CA ARG A 95 -30.73 19.78 -6.17
C ARG A 95 -31.21 19.40 -4.76
N PRO A 96 -32.05 18.36 -4.59
CA PRO A 96 -32.35 17.87 -3.25
C PRO A 96 -30.99 17.59 -2.61
N VAL A 97 -30.69 18.29 -1.51
CA VAL A 97 -29.51 18.03 -0.70
C VAL A 97 -29.77 16.66 -0.10
N ARG A 98 -29.40 15.60 -0.84
CA ARG A 98 -29.38 14.26 -0.32
C ARG A 98 -28.37 14.32 0.81
N ASP A 99 -28.80 13.95 2.02
CA ASP A 99 -27.91 13.90 3.17
C ASP A 99 -26.65 13.16 2.74
N PHE A 100 -25.51 13.82 2.87
CA PHE A 100 -24.23 13.23 2.49
C PHE A 100 -23.96 12.08 3.44
N ASP A 101 -24.32 10.87 3.01
CA ASP A 101 -23.96 9.64 3.69
C ASP A 101 -22.55 9.24 3.21
N PRO A 102 -21.51 9.40 4.07
CA PRO A 102 -20.14 9.08 3.69
C PRO A 102 -19.95 7.61 3.29
N ASP A 103 -20.86 6.74 3.75
CA ASP A 103 -20.81 5.30 3.56
C ASP A 103 -21.85 4.78 2.55
N ASP A 104 -22.57 5.66 1.83
CA ASP A 104 -23.54 5.27 0.80
C ASP A 104 -22.87 4.32 -0.24
N PRO A 105 -23.39 3.10 -0.44
CA PRO A 105 -22.87 2.18 -1.44
C PRO A 105 -23.26 2.58 -2.88
N ASP A 106 -24.31 3.38 -3.07
CA ASP A 106 -24.93 3.68 -4.37
C ASP A 106 -24.64 5.13 -4.82
N LEU A 107 -23.36 5.51 -4.77
CA LEU A 107 -22.86 6.81 -5.22
C LEU A 107 -22.80 6.93 -6.75
N GLU A 108 -23.05 8.13 -7.28
CA GLU A 108 -22.82 8.42 -8.70
C GLU A 108 -21.34 8.22 -9.09
N LEU A 109 -21.08 7.74 -10.30
CA LEU A 109 -19.72 7.36 -10.76
C LEU A 109 -18.63 8.42 -10.50
N PRO A 110 -18.83 9.72 -10.79
CA PRO A 110 -17.81 10.73 -10.53
C PRO A 110 -17.47 10.87 -9.04
N GLU A 111 -18.48 10.74 -8.17
CA GLU A 111 -18.31 10.84 -6.73
C GLU A 111 -17.64 9.60 -6.14
N ALA A 112 -18.04 8.41 -6.60
CA ALA A 112 -17.40 7.14 -6.23
C ALA A 112 -15.90 7.13 -6.58
N LEU A 113 -15.52 7.67 -7.75
CA LEU A 113 -14.11 7.79 -8.15
C LEU A 113 -13.34 8.76 -7.26
N ARG A 114 -13.90 9.94 -6.96
CA ARG A 114 -13.29 10.91 -6.04
C ARG A 114 -13.09 10.29 -4.65
N ARG A 115 -14.10 9.60 -4.12
CA ARG A 115 -14.03 8.87 -2.85
C ARG A 115 -12.88 7.86 -2.86
N LYS A 116 -12.82 7.02 -3.90
CA LYS A 116 -11.74 6.03 -4.06
C LYS A 116 -10.36 6.68 -4.05
N GLU A 117 -10.14 7.74 -4.81
CA GLU A 117 -8.85 8.42 -4.87
C GLU A 117 -8.46 9.04 -3.52
N ASN A 118 -9.42 9.63 -2.80
CA ASN A 118 -9.18 10.17 -1.46
C ASN A 118 -8.78 9.08 -0.46
N PHE A 119 -9.52 7.96 -0.41
CA PHE A 119 -9.20 6.83 0.46
C PHE A 119 -7.85 6.20 0.11
N LEU A 120 -7.52 6.10 -1.18
CA LEU A 120 -6.23 5.62 -1.63
C LEU A 120 -5.08 6.54 -1.20
N GLY A 121 -5.30 7.87 -1.23
CA GLY A 121 -4.38 8.85 -0.66
C GLY A 121 -4.15 8.66 0.83
N LEU A 122 -5.22 8.45 1.60
CA LEU A 122 -5.14 8.19 3.05
C LEU A 122 -4.40 6.87 3.36
N GLN A 123 -4.71 5.79 2.64
CA GLN A 123 -4.02 4.51 2.80
C GLN A 123 -2.52 4.63 2.51
N ARG A 124 -2.14 5.35 1.45
CA ARG A 124 -0.73 5.61 1.13
C ARG A 124 -0.04 6.43 2.21
N LYS A 125 -0.70 7.46 2.73
CA LYS A 125 -0.18 8.25 3.85
C LYS A 125 0.02 7.39 5.09
N GLN A 126 -0.95 6.55 5.44
CA GLN A 126 -0.85 5.63 6.57
C GLN A 126 0.29 4.64 6.39
N ALA A 127 0.42 4.03 5.20
CA ALA A 127 1.52 3.13 4.87
C ALA A 127 2.89 3.83 5.01
N TYR A 128 3.00 5.05 4.48
CA TYR A 128 4.21 5.87 4.63
C TYR A 128 4.51 6.16 6.11
N GLU A 129 3.52 6.48 6.92
CA GLU A 129 3.73 6.73 8.36
C GLU A 129 4.12 5.46 9.13
N ILE A 130 3.64 4.28 8.73
CA ILE A 130 4.08 2.99 9.26
C ILE A 130 5.54 2.72 8.87
N GLU A 131 5.91 2.87 7.60
CA GLU A 131 7.29 2.67 7.11
C GLU A 131 8.29 3.63 7.78
N GLN A 132 7.84 4.85 8.10
CA GLN A 132 8.63 5.84 8.84
C GLN A 132 8.63 5.60 10.36
N GLY A 133 7.94 4.57 10.85
CA GLY A 133 7.87 4.22 12.27
C GLY A 133 7.05 5.19 13.14
N ARG A 134 6.22 6.05 12.53
CA ARG A 134 5.35 7.00 13.25
C ARG A 134 4.07 6.37 13.77
N LEU A 135 3.58 5.33 13.09
CA LEU A 135 2.39 4.58 13.50
C LEU A 135 2.79 3.17 13.94
N VAL A 136 2.21 2.73 15.05
CA VAL A 136 2.35 1.37 15.58
C VAL A 136 0.99 0.69 15.64
N ASN A 137 0.98 -0.63 15.55
CA ASN A 137 -0.24 -1.39 15.78
C ASN A 137 -0.65 -1.24 17.26
N ARG A 138 -1.87 -0.76 17.48
CA ARG A 138 -2.40 -0.47 18.81
C ARG A 138 -2.42 -1.71 19.71
N GLU A 139 -2.95 -2.82 19.23
CA GLU A 139 -3.06 -4.07 19.99
C GLU A 139 -1.66 -4.61 20.37
N ALA A 140 -0.70 -4.55 19.45
CA ALA A 140 0.67 -4.95 19.71
C ALA A 140 1.34 -4.03 20.75
N ALA A 141 1.12 -2.71 20.66
CA ALA A 141 1.66 -1.74 21.61
C ALA A 141 1.06 -1.89 23.02
N GLU A 142 -0.26 -2.08 23.10
CA GLU A 142 -0.96 -2.35 24.37
C GLU A 142 -0.43 -3.64 25.00
N LYS A 143 -0.36 -4.73 24.22
CA LYS A 143 0.19 -6.00 24.70
C LYS A 143 1.62 -5.83 25.21
N LEU A 144 2.50 -5.20 24.44
CA LEU A 144 3.89 -4.97 24.84
C LEU A 144 3.97 -4.15 26.14
N PHE A 145 3.12 -3.14 26.30
CA PHE A 145 3.06 -2.34 27.51
C PHE A 145 2.66 -3.19 28.74
N PHE A 146 1.61 -4.01 28.62
CA PHE A 146 1.18 -4.90 29.68
C PHE A 146 2.21 -5.98 30.02
N ASP A 147 2.81 -6.60 29.00
CA ASP A 147 3.87 -7.59 29.17
C ASP A 147 5.07 -6.96 29.91
N THR A 148 5.50 -5.76 29.49
CA THR A 148 6.61 -5.04 30.16
C THR A 148 6.27 -4.68 31.61
N ALA A 149 5.06 -4.19 31.87
CA ALA A 149 4.63 -3.87 33.24
C ALA A 149 4.57 -5.12 34.13
N ARG A 150 4.14 -6.25 33.57
CA ARG A 150 4.14 -7.55 34.25
C ARG A 150 5.55 -8.02 34.57
N ASP A 151 6.46 -7.96 33.60
CA ASP A 151 7.87 -8.34 33.79
C ASP A 151 8.52 -7.51 34.90
N LEU A 152 8.22 -6.20 34.95
CA LEU A 152 8.67 -5.32 36.02
C LEU A 152 8.09 -5.74 37.39
N ARG A 153 6.78 -6.05 37.46
CA ARG A 153 6.14 -6.53 38.69
C ARG A 153 6.77 -7.82 39.19
N ASP A 154 6.98 -8.78 38.30
CA ASP A 154 7.55 -10.09 38.62
C ASP A 154 9.04 -9.96 39.02
N ALA A 155 9.78 -9.04 38.40
CA ALA A 155 11.15 -8.71 38.79
C ALA A 155 11.20 -8.13 40.21
N TRP A 156 10.32 -7.19 40.55
CA TRP A 156 10.23 -6.64 41.92
C TRP A 156 9.77 -7.70 42.93
N ALA A 157 8.82 -8.57 42.59
CA ALA A 157 8.35 -9.62 43.48
C ALA A 157 9.46 -10.63 43.85
N THR A 158 10.38 -10.90 42.92
CA THR A 158 11.50 -11.83 43.14
C THR A 158 12.74 -11.17 43.73
N TRP A 159 12.85 -9.84 43.64
CA TRP A 159 14.01 -9.06 44.08
C TRP A 159 14.37 -9.22 45.58
N PRO A 160 13.42 -9.17 46.55
CA PRO A 160 13.73 -9.35 47.97
C PRO A 160 14.49 -10.64 48.27
N SER A 161 14.08 -11.75 47.65
CA SER A 161 14.73 -13.05 47.85
C SER A 161 16.16 -13.09 47.31
N ARG A 162 16.48 -12.30 46.30
CA ARG A 162 17.82 -12.22 45.70
C ARG A 162 18.76 -11.32 46.50
N ILE A 163 18.25 -10.20 47.00
CA ILE A 163 19.06 -9.15 47.62
C ILE A 163 19.13 -9.28 49.14
N ALA A 164 18.13 -9.86 49.80
CA ALA A 164 18.11 -9.96 51.25
C ALA A 164 19.34 -10.65 51.83
N THR A 165 19.87 -11.69 51.20
CA THR A 165 21.10 -12.36 51.67
C THR A 165 22.32 -11.46 51.59
N ILE A 166 22.49 -10.75 50.46
CA ILE A 166 23.63 -9.86 50.22
C ILE A 166 23.56 -8.66 51.18
N MET A 167 22.39 -8.03 51.27
CA MET A 167 22.17 -6.88 52.14
C MET A 167 22.27 -7.26 53.63
N ALA A 168 21.85 -8.47 54.01
CA ALA A 168 21.97 -8.95 55.38
C ALA A 168 23.42 -9.17 55.82
N ASP A 169 24.26 -9.68 54.92
CA ASP A 169 25.70 -9.84 55.16
C ASP A 169 26.38 -8.46 55.35
N GLU A 170 26.08 -7.50 54.48
CA GLU A 170 26.61 -6.13 54.57
C GLU A 170 26.18 -5.41 55.85
N LEU A 171 24.94 -5.61 56.30
CA LEU A 171 24.38 -4.96 57.50
C LEU A 171 24.61 -5.76 58.79
N GLY A 172 25.10 -7.00 58.70
CA GLY A 172 25.26 -7.90 59.85
C GLY A 172 23.94 -8.29 60.53
N VAL A 173 22.84 -8.40 59.77
CA VAL A 173 21.49 -8.74 60.29
C VAL A 173 21.02 -10.11 59.83
N ASP A 174 19.93 -10.63 60.41
CA ASP A 174 19.34 -11.91 59.98
C ASP A 174 18.69 -11.79 58.59
N ALA A 175 19.18 -12.59 57.64
CA ALA A 175 18.73 -12.60 56.24
C ALA A 175 17.26 -13.00 56.09
N ARG A 176 16.77 -13.93 56.91
CA ARG A 176 15.38 -14.40 56.85
C ARG A 176 14.41 -13.28 57.27
N ARG A 177 14.72 -12.60 58.36
CA ARG A 177 13.95 -11.45 58.84
C ARG A 177 14.00 -10.30 57.85
N LEU A 178 15.17 -9.99 57.29
CA LEU A 178 15.30 -8.93 56.28
C LEU A 178 14.47 -9.24 55.02
N ASN A 179 14.50 -10.48 54.51
CA ASN A 179 13.68 -10.89 53.36
C ASN A 179 12.17 -10.68 53.65
N THR A 180 11.73 -11.07 54.84
CA THR A 180 10.31 -10.93 55.24
C THR A 180 9.88 -9.47 55.22
N VAL A 181 10.68 -8.57 55.80
CA VAL A 181 10.39 -7.13 55.86
C VAL A 181 10.43 -6.49 54.47
N LEU A 182 11.45 -6.80 53.67
CA LEU A 182 11.58 -6.29 52.30
C LEU A 182 10.42 -6.75 51.41
N THR A 183 10.02 -8.02 51.52
CA THR A 183 8.89 -8.56 50.75
C THR A 183 7.60 -7.79 51.05
N ALA A 184 7.31 -7.54 52.32
CA ALA A 184 6.12 -6.79 52.72
C ALA A 184 6.11 -5.36 52.15
N HIS A 185 7.24 -4.64 52.26
CA HIS A 185 7.33 -3.27 51.73
C HIS A 185 7.29 -3.19 50.21
N VAL A 186 7.93 -4.14 49.51
CA VAL A 186 7.86 -4.20 48.04
C VAL A 186 6.45 -4.49 47.57
N GLN A 187 5.74 -5.42 48.21
CA GLN A 187 4.34 -5.71 47.88
C GLN A 187 3.46 -4.47 48.11
N GLN A 188 3.59 -3.82 49.27
CA GLN A 188 2.87 -2.57 49.57
C GLN A 188 3.13 -1.50 48.50
N HIS A 189 4.37 -1.35 48.05
CA HIS A 189 4.72 -0.38 47.00
C HIS A 189 4.11 -0.74 45.65
N LEU A 190 4.15 -2.02 45.25
CA LEU A 190 3.52 -2.50 44.02
C LEU A 190 2.00 -2.32 44.04
N ASP A 191 1.36 -2.48 45.19
CA ASP A 191 -0.08 -2.26 45.35
C ASP A 191 -0.43 -0.78 45.19
N GLN A 192 0.35 0.13 45.78
CA GLN A 192 0.18 1.58 45.59
C GLN A 192 0.34 2.02 44.13
N LEU A 193 1.28 1.41 43.39
CA LEU A 193 1.45 1.66 41.95
C LEU A 193 0.31 1.08 41.10
N GLY A 194 -0.40 0.08 41.62
CA GLY A 194 -1.53 -0.58 40.95
C GLY A 194 -2.85 0.21 41.00
N GLU A 195 -2.91 1.32 41.74
CA GLU A 195 -4.05 2.24 41.83
C GLU A 195 -3.88 3.56 41.04
N PRO A 196 -3.35 3.59 39.79
CA PRO A 196 -3.23 4.86 39.09
C PRO A 196 -4.60 5.30 38.56
N GLU A 197 -5.02 6.51 38.90
CA GLU A 197 -6.12 7.19 38.21
C GLU A 197 -5.70 7.51 36.77
N ALA A 198 -5.88 6.57 35.86
CA ALA A 198 -5.58 6.77 34.45
C ALA A 198 -6.62 7.71 33.82
N THR A 199 -6.42 9.02 33.97
CA THR A 199 -7.17 10.04 33.24
C THR A 199 -6.59 10.16 31.83
N LEU A 200 -6.92 9.22 30.95
CA LEU A 200 -6.58 9.34 29.54
C LEU A 200 -7.51 10.41 28.93
N SER A 201 -6.97 11.60 28.69
CA SER A 201 -7.66 12.63 27.91
C SER A 201 -7.91 12.06 26.50
N ARG A 202 -9.17 11.81 26.19
CA ARG A 202 -9.59 11.33 24.88
C ARG A 202 -9.44 12.50 23.90
N PRO A 203 -8.80 12.31 22.73
CA PRO A 203 -8.73 13.36 21.70
C PRO A 203 -10.12 13.73 21.17
#